data_AF-A0A3C0GEZ7-F1
#
_entry.id   AF-A0A3C0GEZ7-F1
#
_cell.length_a   1.000
_cell.length_b   1.000
_cell.length_c   1.000
_cell.angle_alpha   90.00
_cell.angle_beta   90.00
_cell.angle_gamma   90.00
#
_symmetry.space_group_name_H-M   'P 1'
#
loop_
_entity.id
_entity.type
_entity.pdbx_description
1 polymer ?
#
loop_
_entity_poly.entity_id
_entity_poly.type
_entity_poly.pdbx_seq_one_letter_code
_entity_poly.pdbx_strand_id
1 'polypeptide(L)' 'DDLGIEPAGRFYGKDLNVMGEVLLSRYELYLQTKHKIKTHATTNLNAEELEERYGNRVRSRMRELFNLIAFDTKAGDKRK' A
#
# COMPACT_ATOMS: atom_id res chain seq x y z
N ASP A 1 2.40 8.52 -0.06
CA ASP A 1 1.37 8.96 0.90
C ASP A 1 -0.01 8.71 0.32
N ASP A 2 -1.03 8.68 1.18
CA ASP A 2 -2.45 8.54 0.81
C ASP A 2 -2.74 7.29 -0.06
N LEU A 3 -2.10 6.16 0.29
CA LEU A 3 -2.28 4.89 -0.40
C LEU A 3 -3.75 4.48 -0.34
N GLY A 4 -4.34 4.22 -1.49
CA GLY A 4 -5.73 3.85 -1.63
C GLY A 4 -6.64 5.04 -1.88
N ILE A 5 -6.12 6.18 -2.34
CA ILE A 5 -6.93 7.30 -2.83
C ILE A 5 -6.62 7.57 -4.32
N GLU A 6 -5.57 6.97 -4.86
CA GLU A 6 -5.15 7.17 -6.25
C GLU A 6 -6.22 6.75 -7.27
N PRO A 7 -6.37 7.49 -8.38
CA PRO A 7 -7.30 7.11 -9.44
C PRO A 7 -6.87 5.79 -10.10
N ALA A 8 -7.85 5.03 -10.62
CA ALA A 8 -7.54 3.86 -11.43
C ALA A 8 -6.71 4.26 -12.66
N GLY A 9 -5.61 3.54 -12.90
CA GLY A 9 -4.83 3.74 -14.11
C GLY A 9 -5.55 3.15 -15.31
N ARG A 10 -5.31 3.70 -16.51
CA ARG A 10 -5.83 3.13 -17.76
C ARG A 10 -4.70 2.86 -18.74
N PHE A 11 -4.74 1.68 -19.35
CA PHE A 11 -3.85 1.30 -20.43
C PHE A 11 -4.68 0.78 -21.60
N TYR A 12 -4.71 1.53 -22.71
CA TYR A 12 -5.56 1.26 -23.88
C TYR A 12 -7.03 1.00 -23.54
N GLY A 13 -7.61 1.80 -22.63
CA GLY A 13 -9.01 1.70 -22.23
C GLY A 13 -9.32 0.59 -21.22
N LYS A 14 -8.34 -0.25 -20.84
CA LYS A 14 -8.47 -1.21 -19.75
C LYS A 14 -8.05 -0.58 -18.43
N ASP A 15 -8.90 -0.71 -17.42
CA ASP A 15 -8.56 -0.29 -16.06
C ASP A 15 -7.47 -1.20 -15.48
N LEU A 16 -6.48 -0.58 -14.83
CA LEU A 16 -5.32 -1.24 -14.25
C LEU A 16 -5.12 -0.76 -12.82
N ASN A 17 -4.90 -1.72 -11.92
CA ASN A 17 -4.51 -1.45 -10.55
C ASN A 17 -3.01 -1.18 -10.44
N VAL A 18 -2.58 0.00 -10.91
CA VAL A 18 -1.17 0.37 -10.99
C VAL A 18 -0.48 0.26 -9.63
N MET A 19 -1.12 0.76 -8.57
CA MET A 19 -0.53 0.70 -7.23
C MET A 19 -0.44 -0.73 -6.69
N GLY A 20 -1.41 -1.60 -7.00
CA GLY A 20 -1.32 -3.03 -6.69
C GLY A 20 -0.07 -3.68 -7.29
N GLU A 21 0.21 -3.42 -8.57
CA GLU A 21 1.40 -3.94 -9.27
C GLU A 21 2.70 -3.38 -8.69
N VAL A 22 2.73 -2.08 -8.36
CA VAL A 22 3.88 -1.46 -7.68
C VAL A 22 4.13 -2.14 -6.34
N LEU A 23 3.10 -2.34 -5.52
CA LEU A 23 3.23 -2.97 -4.20
C LEU A 23 3.76 -4.40 -4.28
N LEU A 24 3.30 -5.18 -5.27
CA LEU A 24 3.85 -6.53 -5.53
C LEU A 24 5.32 -6.46 -5.94
N SER A 25 5.67 -5.56 -6.86
CA SER A 25 7.07 -5.38 -7.29
C SER A 25 7.98 -4.95 -6.13
N ARG A 26 7.48 -4.08 -5.26
CA ARG A 26 8.18 -3.63 -4.04
C ARG A 26 8.38 -4.77 -3.04
N TYR A 27 7.40 -5.66 -2.91
CA TYR A 27 7.52 -6.87 -2.10
C TYR A 27 8.58 -7.83 -2.64
N GLU A 28 8.64 -8.03 -3.97
CA GLU A 28 9.69 -8.84 -4.59
C GLU A 28 11.09 -8.28 -4.33
N LEU A 29 11.26 -6.96 -4.49
CA LEU A 29 12.51 -6.27 -4.17
C LEU A 29 12.88 -6.40 -2.68
N TYR A 30 11.89 -6.31 -1.78
CA TYR A 30 12.09 -6.56 -0.35
C TYR A 30 12.61 -7.98 -0.12
N LEU A 31 12.07 -9.00 -0.79
CA LEU A 31 12.53 -10.38 -0.61
C LEU A 31 13.93 -10.62 -1.18
N GLN A 32 14.16 -10.19 -2.42
CA GLN A 32 15.34 -10.54 -3.22
C GLN A 32 16.61 -9.79 -2.81
N THR A 33 16.48 -8.58 -2.26
CA THR A 33 17.64 -7.77 -1.90
C THR A 33 18.16 -8.12 -0.51
N LYS A 34 19.49 -8.22 -0.37
CA LYS A 34 20.15 -8.45 0.93
C LYS A 34 19.78 -7.37 1.96
N HIS A 35 19.54 -6.14 1.50
CA HIS A 35 19.22 -5.00 2.35
C HIS A 35 17.72 -4.83 2.65
N LYS A 36 16.85 -5.72 2.16
CA LYS A 36 15.41 -5.69 2.43
C LYS A 36 14.81 -4.32 2.18
N ILE A 37 14.80 -3.89 0.91
CA ILE A 37 14.38 -2.54 0.52
C ILE A 37 13.06 -2.16 1.21
N LYS A 38 13.14 -1.18 2.11
CA LYS A 38 12.02 -0.77 2.95
C LYS A 38 11.02 0.06 2.15
N THR A 39 9.74 -0.17 2.40
CA THR A 39 8.64 0.62 1.84
C THR A 39 7.88 1.25 2.99
N HIS A 40 7.52 2.53 2.86
CA HIS A 40 6.70 3.24 3.83
C HIS A 40 5.50 3.82 3.09
N ALA A 41 4.33 3.76 3.71
CA ALA A 41 3.09 4.29 3.18
C ALA A 41 2.22 4.81 4.32
N THR A 42 1.43 5.83 4.03
CA THR A 42 0.33 6.31 4.88
C THR A 42 -0.98 6.07 4.15
N THR A 43 -2.05 5.83 4.89
CA THR A 43 -3.39 5.61 4.34
C THR A 43 -4.44 5.98 5.37
N ASN A 44 -5.59 6.43 4.89
CA ASN A 44 -6.79 6.61 5.71
C ASN A 44 -7.73 5.39 5.63
N LEU A 45 -7.36 4.37 4.86
CA LEU A 45 -8.15 3.15 4.69
C LEU A 45 -7.78 2.12 5.76
N ASN A 46 -8.80 1.36 6.18
CA ASN A 46 -8.62 0.19 7.02
C ASN A 46 -8.20 -1.04 6.18
N ALA A 47 -7.93 -2.17 6.86
CA ALA A 47 -7.42 -3.37 6.21
C ALA A 47 -8.41 -4.02 5.23
N GLU A 48 -9.72 -3.88 5.45
CA GLU A 48 -10.77 -4.42 4.58
C GLU A 48 -10.92 -3.57 3.32
N GLU A 49 -10.92 -2.25 3.47
CA GLU A 49 -10.97 -1.29 2.35
C GLU A 49 -9.74 -1.43 1.43
N LEU A 50 -8.55 -1.65 2.01
CA LEU A 50 -7.34 -1.95 1.24
C LEU A 50 -7.44 -3.29 0.49
N GLU A 51 -8.08 -4.30 1.10
CA GLU A 51 -8.30 -5.60 0.45
C GLU A 51 -9.30 -5.49 -0.70
N GLU A 52 -10.38 -4.75 -0.53
CA GLU A 52 -11.35 -4.48 -1.59
C GLU A 52 -10.69 -3.74 -2.77
N ARG A 53 -9.84 -2.75 -2.47
CA ARG A 53 -9.19 -1.93 -3.49
C ARG A 53 -8.09 -2.67 -4.27
N TYR A 54 -7.27 -3.46 -3.58
CA TYR A 54 -6.07 -4.07 -4.18
C TYR A 54 -6.14 -5.58 -4.36
N GLY A 55 -7.15 -6.21 -3.78
CA GLY A 55 -7.33 -7.66 -3.77
C GLY A 55 -6.53 -8.35 -2.67
N ASN A 56 -7.01 -9.54 -2.31
CA ASN A 56 -6.47 -10.37 -1.24
C ASN A 56 -4.96 -10.68 -1.39
N ARG A 57 -4.49 -10.89 -2.62
CA ARG A 57 -3.06 -11.17 -2.89
C ARG A 57 -2.17 -10.02 -2.44
N VAL A 58 -2.51 -8.78 -2.79
CA VAL A 58 -1.74 -7.59 -2.42
C VAL A 58 -1.80 -7.39 -0.91
N ARG A 59 -3.00 -7.50 -0.32
CA ARG A 59 -3.21 -7.40 1.12
C ARG A 59 -2.38 -8.41 1.91
N SER A 60 -2.25 -9.64 1.43
CA SER A 60 -1.38 -10.65 2.04
C SER A 60 0.08 -10.20 2.05
N ARG A 61 0.60 -9.67 0.94
CA ARG A 61 1.98 -9.15 0.86
C ARG A 61 2.22 -7.93 1.73
N MET A 62 1.22 -7.06 1.85
CA MET A 62 1.28 -5.90 2.75
C MET A 62 1.53 -6.30 4.20
N ARG A 63 0.96 -7.42 4.67
CA ARG A 63 1.19 -7.94 6.04
C ARG A 63 2.65 -8.35 6.29
N GLU A 64 3.35 -8.77 5.24
CA GLU A 64 4.77 -9.12 5.31
C GLU A 64 5.67 -7.90 5.07
N LEU A 65 5.22 -6.94 4.26
CA LEU A 65 5.98 -5.76 3.84
C LEU A 65 5.99 -4.63 4.87
N PHE A 66 4.92 -4.50 5.66
CA PHE A 66 4.71 -3.38 6.58
C PHE A 66 4.57 -3.81 8.03
N ASN A 67 5.10 -2.98 8.92
CA ASN A 67 4.65 -2.93 10.30
C ASN A 67 3.51 -1.92 10.41
N LEU A 68 2.33 -2.37 10.83
CA LEU A 68 1.16 -1.49 10.97
C LEU A 68 1.29 -0.61 12.21
N ILE A 69 1.19 0.70 12.01
CA ILE A 69 1.15 1.69 13.08
C ILE A 69 -0.13 2.50 12.91
N ALA A 70 -1.06 2.37 13.86
CA ALA A 70 -2.31 3.13 13.87
C ALA A 70 -2.16 4.35 14.78
N PHE A 71 -2.78 5.45 14.37
CA PHE A 71 -2.90 6.67 15.18
C PHE A 71 -4.36 6.84 15.62
N ASP A 72 -4.56 7.37 16.83
CA ASP A 72 -5.89 7.76 17.28
C ASP A 72 -6.43 8.90 16.41
N THR A 73 -7.73 8.95 16.18
CA THR A 73 -8.37 10.02 15.38
C THR A 73 -8.20 11.40 15.99
N LYS A 74 -7.94 11.48 17.30
CA LYS A 74 -7.62 12.70 18.04
C LYS A 74 -6.12 13.01 18.09
N ALA A 75 -5.28 12.18 17.46
CA ALA A 75 -3.85 12.47 17.39
C ALA A 75 -3.64 13.80 16.66
N GLY A 76 -2.96 14.74 17.32
CA GLY A 76 -2.66 16.04 16.75
C GLY A 76 -1.76 15.92 15.52
N ASP A 77 -1.89 16.89 14.61
CA ASP A 77 -0.99 17.02 13.47
C ASP A 77 0.44 17.25 13.97
N LYS A 78 1.34 16.32 13.65
CA LYS A 78 2.76 16.36 14.05
C LYS A 78 3.62 17.27 13.15
N ARG A 79 3.03 17.89 12.13
CA ARG A 79 3.70 18.88 11.26
C ARG A 79 3.68 20.29 11.84
N LYS A 80 2.96 20.52 12.95
CA LYS A 80 2.89 21.79 13.67
C LYS A 80 3.81 21.83 14.89
#